data_AF-A0AAX1ZPW4-F1
#
_entry.id   AF-A0AAX1ZPW4-F1
#
_cell.length_a   1.000
_cell.length_b   1.000
_cell.length_c   1.000
_cell.angle_alpha   90.00
_cell.angle_beta   90.00
_cell.angle_gamma   90.00
#
_symmetry.space_group_name_H-M   'P 1'
#
loop_
_entity.id
_entity.type
_entity.pdbx_description
1 polymer ?
#
loop_
_entity_poly.entity_id
_entity_poly.type
_entity_poly.pdbx_seq_one_letter_code
_entity_poly.pdbx_strand_id
1 'polypeptide(L)'
;MFLPIWLFVLSWIRPLSVPDEGRYGDISRTMFESGDWLTPRIDGLPFMHKPPLLHWLSSMFMELFGVHVWVLRLVPVLAATLMLVGLFLFVKKHISESVAQLTVIILATNLLFFGSSQYINHDLLLASWITISVLCFVDFTISARKSILFLGYIAGAAAFLSKGLIGVLIPGMILLPWLIYTKQWKKIPSLLNPLAILLFLLIVSPWLYLVQSKYPQFLHYFFIDQQFNRFSSKEFNNKQPWCFYLMILFVSFLPWLFASRFTSIKTIFKDYKSCSLLALFVWWFVSVTVFFSIPPSKLAGYILPAVPPLAIFFALVMNKVLESSNKTRLQTWGIPVFTVLVGIGVSATPYFIRVHQPFFQNQAIFIYLIGALLIVLPLVLVGLYKKQKLNYLTYIFISLIVLCSA
;
A
#
# COMPACT_ATOMS: atom_id res chain seq x y z
N MET A 1 1.21 5.30 17.58
CA MET A 1 0.11 6.28 17.45
C MET A 1 0.44 7.44 16.52
N PHE A 2 1.68 7.96 16.50
CA PHE A 2 2.09 9.08 15.63
C PHE A 2 1.81 8.87 14.13
N LEU A 3 2.25 7.75 13.53
CA LEU A 3 2.19 7.56 12.06
C LEU A 3 0.75 7.61 11.49
N PRO A 4 -0.26 6.92 12.05
CA PRO A 4 -1.65 7.06 11.60
C PRO A 4 -2.19 8.51 11.67
N ILE A 5 -1.91 9.22 12.76
CA ILE A 5 -2.36 10.61 12.94
C ILE A 5 -1.69 11.51 11.89
N TRP A 6 -0.39 11.33 11.67
CA TRP A 6 0.36 12.07 10.66
C TRP A 6 -0.20 11.85 9.25
N LEU A 7 -0.48 10.59 8.86
CA LEU A 7 -1.11 10.27 7.58
C LEU A 7 -2.49 10.91 7.42
N PHE A 8 -3.29 10.92 8.50
CA PHE A 8 -4.61 11.54 8.50
C PHE A 8 -4.54 13.06 8.28
N VAL A 9 -3.71 13.75 9.07
CA VAL A 9 -3.58 15.21 9.00
C VAL A 9 -3.14 15.67 7.60
N LEU A 10 -2.18 14.97 6.99
CA LEU A 10 -1.73 15.32 5.63
C LEU A 10 -2.79 15.03 4.56
N SER A 11 -3.61 14.00 4.76
CA SER A 11 -4.67 13.67 3.81
C SER A 11 -5.73 14.77 3.77
N TRP A 12 -5.89 15.55 4.84
CA TRP A 12 -6.86 16.63 4.94
C TRP A 12 -6.48 17.86 4.10
N ILE A 13 -5.22 18.29 4.17
CA ILE A 13 -4.77 19.66 3.80
C ILE A 13 -4.58 19.89 2.29
N ARG A 14 -5.22 19.11 1.42
CA ARG A 14 -5.04 19.20 -0.04
C ARG A 14 -6.36 19.12 -0.83
N PRO A 15 -6.43 19.74 -2.03
CA PRO A 15 -7.58 19.62 -2.93
C PRO A 15 -7.85 18.16 -3.36
N LEU A 16 -9.05 17.90 -3.90
CA LEU A 16 -9.40 16.61 -4.50
C LEU A 16 -8.54 16.31 -5.75
N SER A 17 -7.99 15.10 -5.81
CA SER A 17 -7.26 14.59 -6.96
C SER A 17 -8.21 13.88 -7.92
N VAL A 18 -8.60 14.58 -8.98
CA VAL A 18 -9.42 14.03 -10.07
C VAL A 18 -8.55 13.24 -11.06
N PRO A 19 -9.09 12.19 -11.73
CA PRO A 19 -10.50 11.78 -11.70
C PRO A 19 -10.87 10.82 -10.56
N ASP A 20 -9.90 10.13 -9.93
CA ASP A 20 -10.20 9.01 -9.05
C ASP A 20 -10.92 9.42 -7.75
N GLU A 21 -10.45 10.45 -7.04
CA GLU A 21 -11.13 10.89 -5.80
C GLU A 21 -12.52 11.44 -6.08
N GLY A 22 -12.69 12.17 -7.17
CA GLY A 22 -14.00 12.68 -7.59
C GLY A 22 -14.95 11.54 -7.94
N ARG A 23 -14.51 10.59 -8.77
CA ARG A 23 -15.31 9.44 -9.19
C ARG A 23 -15.73 8.56 -8.01
N TYR A 24 -14.77 8.04 -7.24
CA TYR A 24 -15.09 7.13 -6.15
C TYR A 24 -15.78 7.84 -4.99
N GLY A 25 -15.46 9.12 -4.78
CA GLY A 25 -16.16 9.97 -3.83
C GLY A 25 -17.63 10.14 -4.18
N ASP A 26 -17.93 10.48 -5.43
CA ASP A 26 -19.30 10.71 -5.88
C ASP A 26 -20.14 9.42 -5.95
N ILE A 27 -19.54 8.29 -6.34
CA ILE A 27 -20.22 6.98 -6.26
C ILE A 27 -20.63 6.67 -4.82
N SER A 28 -19.74 6.95 -3.85
CA SER A 28 -20.00 6.70 -2.43
C SER A 28 -21.03 7.68 -1.86
N ARG A 29 -20.98 8.95 -2.29
CA ARG A 29 -21.98 9.97 -1.96
C ARG A 29 -23.36 9.57 -2.49
N THR A 30 -23.46 9.14 -3.75
CA THR A 30 -24.71 8.68 -4.36
C THR A 30 -25.28 7.46 -3.63
N MET A 31 -24.44 6.51 -3.22
CA MET A 31 -24.86 5.37 -2.42
C MET A 31 -25.42 5.80 -1.05
N PHE A 32 -24.78 6.76 -0.39
CA PHE A 32 -25.25 7.35 0.87
C PHE A 32 -26.57 8.11 0.67
N GLU A 33 -26.66 9.02 -0.29
CA GLU A 33 -27.84 9.86 -0.54
C GLU A 33 -29.07 9.06 -1.01
N SER A 34 -28.87 8.01 -1.80
CA SER A 34 -29.98 7.21 -2.35
C SER A 34 -30.45 6.08 -1.43
N GLY A 35 -29.61 5.65 -0.48
CA GLY A 35 -29.84 4.44 0.31
C GLY A 35 -29.74 3.11 -0.48
N ASP A 36 -29.37 3.13 -1.77
CA ASP A 36 -29.11 1.92 -2.56
C ASP A 36 -27.70 1.38 -2.26
N TRP A 37 -27.55 0.71 -1.11
CA TRP A 37 -26.30 0.05 -0.69
C TRP A 37 -25.92 -1.15 -1.56
N LEU A 38 -26.79 -1.61 -2.46
CA LEU A 38 -26.53 -2.76 -3.31
C LEU A 38 -25.76 -2.39 -4.58
N THR A 39 -26.16 -1.30 -5.24
CA THR A 39 -25.66 -0.91 -6.56
C THR A 39 -24.85 0.40 -6.51
N PRO A 40 -23.50 0.35 -6.63
CA PRO A 40 -22.70 1.55 -6.90
C PRO A 40 -23.14 2.21 -8.21
N ARG A 41 -23.25 3.54 -8.26
CA ARG A 41 -23.68 4.28 -9.45
C ARG A 41 -22.77 5.46 -9.75
N ILE A 42 -22.55 5.73 -11.02
CA ILE A 42 -21.92 6.95 -11.53
C ILE A 42 -22.91 7.61 -12.48
N ASP A 43 -23.22 8.89 -12.27
CA ASP A 43 -24.22 9.63 -13.07
C ASP A 43 -25.57 8.88 -13.20
N GLY A 44 -26.00 8.22 -12.11
CA GLY A 44 -27.23 7.41 -12.05
C GLY A 44 -27.14 6.00 -12.64
N LEU A 45 -26.11 5.71 -13.44
CA LEU A 45 -25.90 4.42 -14.10
C LEU A 45 -25.16 3.43 -13.18
N PRO A 46 -25.55 2.13 -13.16
CA PRO A 46 -24.82 1.12 -12.40
C PRO A 46 -23.34 1.02 -12.79
N PHE A 47 -22.45 1.11 -11.80
CA PHE A 47 -21.00 1.06 -11.94
C PHE A 47 -20.42 -0.14 -11.18
N MET A 48 -20.65 -1.34 -11.69
CA MET A 48 -20.32 -2.59 -11.00
C MET A 48 -19.04 -3.26 -11.53
N HIS A 49 -18.05 -2.44 -11.92
CA HIS A 49 -16.73 -2.94 -12.33
C HIS A 49 -15.94 -3.57 -11.18
N LYS A 50 -16.25 -3.18 -9.94
CA LYS A 50 -15.60 -3.61 -8.71
C LYS A 50 -16.65 -3.87 -7.64
N PRO A 51 -16.36 -4.71 -6.64
CA PRO A 51 -17.25 -4.87 -5.51
C PRO A 51 -17.26 -3.63 -4.59
N PRO A 52 -18.23 -3.54 -3.69
CA PRO A 52 -18.67 -2.26 -3.14
C PRO A 52 -17.97 -1.87 -1.83
N LEU A 53 -17.01 -2.63 -1.29
CA LEU A 53 -16.51 -2.39 0.08
C LEU A 53 -15.94 -0.98 0.27
N LEU A 54 -15.22 -0.44 -0.72
CA LEU A 54 -14.72 0.94 -0.65
C LEU A 54 -15.88 1.93 -0.50
N HIS A 55 -16.95 1.72 -1.25
CA HIS A 55 -18.13 2.57 -1.25
C HIS A 55 -18.93 2.41 0.03
N TRP A 56 -19.13 1.18 0.50
CA TRP A 56 -19.75 0.91 1.79
C TRP A 56 -19.04 1.62 2.93
N LEU A 57 -17.72 1.45 3.06
CA LEU A 57 -16.97 2.12 4.13
C LEU A 57 -17.04 3.64 4.02
N SER A 58 -16.94 4.18 2.81
CA SER A 58 -17.03 5.62 2.57
C SER A 58 -18.42 6.17 2.92
N SER A 59 -19.49 5.52 2.47
CA SER A 59 -20.88 5.89 2.77
C SER A 59 -21.18 5.76 4.27
N MET A 60 -20.67 4.72 4.95
CA MET A 60 -20.81 4.58 6.40
C MET A 60 -20.15 5.74 7.15
N PHE A 61 -18.97 6.18 6.71
CA PHE A 61 -18.34 7.35 7.33
C PHE A 61 -19.09 8.65 7.01
N MET A 62 -19.75 8.76 5.86
CA MET A 62 -20.63 9.90 5.57
C MET A 62 -21.86 9.92 6.45
N GLU A 63 -22.44 8.76 6.81
CA GLU A 63 -23.54 8.70 7.79
C GLU A 63 -23.10 9.25 9.15
N LEU A 64 -21.86 8.96 9.57
CA LEU A 64 -21.33 9.37 10.88
C LEU A 64 -20.86 10.82 10.94
N PHE A 65 -20.24 11.32 9.87
CA PHE A 65 -19.49 12.57 9.87
C PHE A 65 -19.96 13.59 8.84
N GLY A 66 -20.95 13.24 8.02
CA GLY A 66 -21.43 14.06 6.91
C GLY A 66 -20.59 13.95 5.63
N VAL A 67 -21.04 14.63 4.58
CA VAL A 67 -20.42 14.57 3.25
C VAL A 67 -19.29 15.60 3.17
N HIS A 68 -18.07 15.16 3.45
CA HIS A 68 -16.87 15.97 3.32
C HIS A 68 -15.71 15.22 2.66
N VAL A 69 -14.81 15.95 2.01
CA VAL A 69 -13.64 15.38 1.31
C VAL A 69 -12.75 14.56 2.25
N TRP A 70 -12.56 15.02 3.48
CA TRP A 70 -11.74 14.32 4.46
C TRP A 70 -12.34 13.00 4.94
N VAL A 71 -13.67 12.90 4.96
CA VAL A 71 -14.41 11.69 5.37
C VAL A 71 -14.12 10.56 4.40
N LEU A 72 -14.10 10.86 3.11
CA LEU A 72 -13.71 9.90 2.08
C LEU A 72 -12.28 9.36 2.29
N ARG A 73 -11.37 10.23 2.74
CA ARG A 73 -9.95 9.88 2.96
C ARG A 73 -9.72 9.09 4.25
N LEU A 74 -10.73 8.93 5.12
CA LEU A 74 -10.64 8.02 6.26
C LEU A 74 -10.41 6.57 5.81
N VAL A 75 -11.03 6.14 4.70
CA VAL A 75 -10.89 4.75 4.24
C VAL A 75 -9.44 4.38 3.90
N PRO A 76 -8.72 5.11 3.01
CA PRO A 76 -7.32 4.80 2.73
C PRO A 76 -6.40 4.98 3.95
N VAL A 77 -6.66 5.96 4.83
CA VAL A 77 -5.87 6.15 6.07
C VAL A 77 -6.06 4.99 7.06
N LEU A 78 -7.29 4.49 7.23
CA LEU A 78 -7.58 3.34 8.08
C LEU A 78 -7.02 2.06 7.46
N ALA A 79 -7.05 1.91 6.14
CA ALA A 79 -6.38 0.81 5.44
C ALA A 79 -4.86 0.84 5.67
N ALA A 80 -4.21 2.00 5.51
CA ALA A 80 -2.80 2.17 5.85
C ALA A 80 -2.52 1.80 7.31
N THR A 81 -3.36 2.26 8.23
CA THR A 81 -3.23 1.98 9.67
C THR A 81 -3.34 0.48 9.95
N LEU A 82 -4.32 -0.20 9.36
CA LEU A 82 -4.49 -1.64 9.46
C LEU A 82 -3.23 -2.38 8.99
N MET A 83 -2.68 -1.99 7.84
CA MET A 83 -1.46 -2.60 7.30
C MET A 83 -0.25 -2.37 8.23
N LEU A 84 -0.05 -1.15 8.72
CA LEU A 84 1.03 -0.80 9.65
C LEU A 84 0.93 -1.61 10.95
N VAL A 85 -0.25 -1.66 11.57
CA VAL A 85 -0.48 -2.41 12.81
C VAL A 85 -0.29 -3.91 12.58
N GLY A 86 -0.86 -4.47 11.51
CA GLY A 86 -0.72 -5.89 11.18
C GLY A 86 0.73 -6.30 11.00
N LEU A 87 1.51 -5.52 10.23
CA LEU A 87 2.93 -5.77 10.04
C LEU A 87 3.73 -5.61 11.32
N PHE A 88 3.47 -4.57 12.12
CA PHE A 88 4.13 -4.39 13.40
C PHE A 88 3.94 -5.61 14.31
N LEU A 89 2.69 -6.04 14.50
CA LEU A 89 2.37 -7.16 15.38
C LEU A 89 2.98 -8.47 14.87
N PHE A 90 2.90 -8.73 13.56
CA PHE A 90 3.47 -9.94 12.97
C PHE A 90 5.00 -9.96 13.07
N VAL A 91 5.68 -8.88 12.68
CA VAL A 91 7.14 -8.80 12.69
C VAL A 91 7.67 -8.80 14.13
N LYS A 92 6.99 -8.13 15.07
CA LYS A 92 7.37 -8.16 16.49
C LYS A 92 7.29 -9.57 17.05
N LYS A 93 6.25 -10.32 16.68
CA LYS A 93 6.04 -11.70 17.13
C LYS A 93 7.06 -12.68 16.55
N HIS A 94 7.38 -12.56 15.26
CA HIS A 94 8.12 -13.60 14.54
C HIS A 94 9.58 -13.27 14.21
N ILE A 95 9.99 -12.01 14.35
CA ILE A 95 11.35 -11.55 14.05
C ILE A 95 11.94 -10.83 15.26
N SER A 96 11.55 -9.57 15.49
CA SER A 96 11.94 -8.78 16.65
C SER A 96 11.17 -7.46 16.70
N GLU A 97 11.11 -6.84 17.87
CA GLU A 97 10.49 -5.53 18.05
C GLU A 97 11.24 -4.42 17.31
N SER A 98 12.58 -4.45 17.27
CA SER A 98 13.37 -3.45 16.53
C SER A 98 13.06 -3.48 15.03
N VAL A 99 13.00 -4.67 14.43
CA VAL A 99 12.65 -4.83 13.01
C VAL A 99 11.19 -4.43 12.77
N ALA A 100 10.30 -4.67 13.71
CA ALA A 100 8.89 -4.26 13.60
C ALA A 100 8.74 -2.73 13.57
N GLN A 101 9.43 -2.01 14.46
CA GLN A 101 9.45 -0.55 14.49
C GLN A 101 10.01 0.02 13.18
N LEU A 102 11.13 -0.52 12.71
CA LEU A 102 11.72 -0.12 11.43
C LEU A 102 10.79 -0.41 10.25
N THR A 103 10.11 -1.56 10.24
CA THR A 103 9.17 -1.93 9.16
C THR A 103 8.07 -0.90 9.00
N VAL A 104 7.44 -0.47 10.09
CA VAL A 104 6.34 0.52 10.01
C VAL A 104 6.83 1.92 9.70
N ILE A 105 8.02 2.31 10.16
CA ILE A 105 8.64 3.58 9.77
C ILE A 105 8.92 3.57 8.26
N ILE A 106 9.56 2.51 7.77
CA ILE A 106 9.90 2.34 6.35
C ILE A 106 8.66 2.35 5.47
N LEU A 107 7.62 1.63 5.88
CA LEU A 107 6.38 1.56 5.13
C LEU A 107 5.66 2.91 5.12
N ALA A 108 5.49 3.55 6.29
CA ALA A 108 4.75 4.82 6.37
C ALA A 108 5.43 5.95 5.59
N THR A 109 6.76 5.96 5.50
CA THR A 109 7.51 6.95 4.72
C THR A 109 7.95 6.46 3.34
N ASN A 110 7.43 5.32 2.87
CA ASN A 110 7.61 4.89 1.49
C ASN A 110 6.73 5.77 0.58
N LEU A 111 7.28 6.33 -0.49
CA LEU A 111 6.57 7.34 -1.30
C LEU A 111 5.28 6.81 -1.94
N LEU A 112 5.25 5.54 -2.37
CA LEU A 112 4.08 4.92 -2.98
C LEU A 112 3.00 4.64 -1.94
N PHE A 113 3.39 4.08 -0.79
CA PHE A 113 2.46 3.81 0.31
C PHE A 113 1.89 5.10 0.90
N PHE A 114 2.76 6.08 1.18
CA PHE A 114 2.37 7.40 1.62
C PHE A 114 1.36 7.99 0.63
N GLY A 115 1.74 8.17 -0.65
CA GLY A 115 0.84 8.75 -1.65
C GLY A 115 -0.50 8.02 -1.74
N SER A 116 -0.50 6.69 -1.71
CA SER A 116 -1.74 5.88 -1.78
C SER A 116 -2.62 6.00 -0.54
N SER A 117 -2.07 6.35 0.62
CA SER A 117 -2.83 6.62 1.84
C SER A 117 -3.52 7.99 1.81
N GLN A 118 -3.08 8.88 0.93
CA GLN A 118 -3.58 10.26 0.88
C GLN A 118 -4.82 10.42 0.02
N TYR A 119 -5.10 9.51 -0.93
CA TYR A 119 -6.23 9.65 -1.88
C TYR A 119 -7.09 8.39 -1.98
N ILE A 120 -8.35 8.58 -2.39
CA ILE A 120 -9.35 7.51 -2.44
C ILE A 120 -9.17 6.67 -3.71
N ASN A 121 -8.80 5.41 -3.51
CA ASN A 121 -8.84 4.36 -4.53
C ASN A 121 -9.07 2.99 -3.88
N HIS A 122 -9.23 1.94 -4.69
CA HIS A 122 -9.38 0.56 -4.19
C HIS A 122 -8.05 -0.11 -3.83
N ASP A 123 -6.92 0.46 -4.26
CA ASP A 123 -5.64 -0.26 -4.34
C ASP A 123 -5.03 -0.44 -2.95
N LEU A 124 -5.00 0.61 -2.13
CA LEU A 124 -4.46 0.50 -0.78
C LEU A 124 -5.36 -0.33 0.14
N LEU A 125 -6.69 -0.19 0.03
CA LEU A 125 -7.64 -1.01 0.78
C LEU A 125 -7.44 -2.49 0.48
N LEU A 126 -7.37 -2.86 -0.81
CA LEU A 126 -7.06 -4.22 -1.25
C LEU A 126 -5.71 -4.70 -0.72
N ALA A 127 -4.65 -3.91 -0.90
CA ALA A 127 -3.30 -4.30 -0.47
C ALA A 127 -3.24 -4.55 1.04
N SER A 128 -3.98 -3.77 1.82
CA SER A 128 -4.08 -3.93 3.28
C SER A 128 -4.75 -5.25 3.64
N TRP A 129 -5.88 -5.57 3.03
CA TRP A 129 -6.58 -6.83 3.28
C TRP A 129 -5.80 -8.07 2.80
N ILE A 130 -5.12 -7.99 1.65
CA ILE A 130 -4.19 -9.03 1.18
C ILE A 130 -3.08 -9.23 2.22
N THR A 131 -2.50 -8.13 2.72
CA THR A 131 -1.44 -8.18 3.73
C THR A 131 -1.93 -8.89 4.99
N ILE A 132 -3.06 -8.46 5.57
CA ILE A 132 -3.61 -9.09 6.77
C ILE A 132 -3.94 -10.57 6.52
N SER A 133 -4.52 -10.90 5.37
CA SER A 133 -4.83 -12.28 4.97
C SER A 133 -3.57 -13.16 4.96
N VAL A 134 -2.51 -12.72 4.27
CA VAL A 134 -1.22 -13.44 4.21
C VAL A 134 -0.59 -13.58 5.61
N LEU A 135 -0.54 -12.50 6.39
CA LEU A 135 0.04 -12.54 7.74
C LEU A 135 -0.72 -13.52 8.66
N CYS A 136 -2.05 -13.55 8.58
CA CYS A 136 -2.88 -14.48 9.35
C CYS A 136 -2.64 -15.92 8.93
N PHE A 137 -2.66 -16.23 7.63
CA PHE A 137 -2.43 -17.59 7.16
C PHE A 137 -1.02 -18.09 7.52
N VAL A 138 0.01 -17.24 7.40
CA VAL A 138 1.36 -17.58 7.83
C VAL A 138 1.40 -17.80 9.35
N ASP A 139 0.84 -16.92 10.16
CA ASP A 139 0.78 -17.10 11.62
C ASP A 139 0.03 -18.36 12.02
N PHE A 140 -1.02 -18.73 11.29
CA PHE A 140 -1.72 -19.99 11.49
C PHE A 140 -0.84 -21.20 11.18
N THR A 141 -0.08 -21.18 10.08
CA THR A 141 0.83 -22.30 9.76
C THR A 141 1.93 -22.50 10.81
N ILE A 142 2.25 -21.47 11.60
CA ILE A 142 3.24 -21.53 12.69
C ILE A 142 2.57 -21.87 14.03
N SER A 143 1.47 -21.19 14.38
CA SER A 143 0.85 -21.26 15.70
C SER A 143 -0.32 -22.24 15.83
N ALA A 144 -0.85 -22.75 14.71
CA ALA A 144 -2.05 -23.58 14.62
C ALA A 144 -3.32 -22.99 15.26
N ARG A 145 -3.33 -21.69 15.60
CA ARG A 145 -4.48 -21.03 16.24
C ARG A 145 -5.61 -20.80 15.24
N LYS A 146 -6.70 -21.55 15.39
CA LYS A 146 -7.87 -21.49 14.49
C LYS A 146 -8.47 -20.08 14.39
N SER A 147 -8.53 -19.31 15.47
CA SER A 147 -9.07 -17.94 15.44
C SER A 147 -8.38 -17.05 14.40
N ILE A 148 -7.09 -17.26 14.18
CA ILE A 148 -6.30 -16.49 13.20
C ILE A 148 -6.53 -17.00 11.77
N LEU A 149 -6.79 -18.31 11.60
CA LEU A 149 -7.25 -18.83 10.32
C LEU A 149 -8.55 -18.13 9.90
N PHE A 150 -9.54 -18.06 10.79
CA PHE A 150 -10.81 -17.38 10.52
C PHE A 150 -10.59 -15.88 10.23
N LEU A 151 -9.73 -15.19 10.98
CA LEU A 151 -9.37 -13.80 10.67
C LEU A 151 -8.74 -13.65 9.28
N GLY A 152 -7.90 -14.60 8.85
CA GLY A 152 -7.31 -14.64 7.51
C GLY A 152 -8.36 -14.79 6.40
N TYR A 153 -9.41 -15.60 6.63
CA TYR A 153 -10.55 -15.74 5.73
C TYR A 153 -11.45 -14.49 5.70
N ILE A 154 -11.68 -13.84 6.84
CA ILE A 154 -12.40 -12.54 6.90
C ILE A 154 -11.63 -11.48 6.11
N ALA A 155 -10.31 -11.40 6.31
CA ALA A 155 -9.45 -10.49 5.54
C ALA A 155 -9.46 -10.83 4.04
N GLY A 156 -9.45 -12.11 3.68
CA GLY A 156 -9.60 -12.55 2.29
C GLY A 156 -10.95 -12.15 1.67
N ALA A 157 -12.04 -12.26 2.44
CA ALA A 157 -13.37 -11.82 2.01
C ALA A 157 -13.44 -10.30 1.81
N ALA A 158 -12.85 -9.53 2.72
CA ALA A 158 -12.73 -8.08 2.58
C ALA A 158 -11.85 -7.68 1.38
N ALA A 159 -10.76 -8.41 1.11
CA ALA A 159 -9.94 -8.23 -0.09
C ALA A 159 -10.76 -8.51 -1.36
N PHE A 160 -11.55 -9.59 -1.37
CA PHE A 160 -12.47 -9.88 -2.47
C PHE A 160 -13.48 -8.75 -2.66
N LEU A 161 -14.15 -8.30 -1.60
CA LEU A 161 -15.13 -7.21 -1.67
C LEU A 161 -14.51 -5.84 -1.96
N SER A 162 -13.17 -5.72 -1.99
CA SER A 162 -12.47 -4.51 -2.43
C SER A 162 -12.29 -4.46 -3.94
N LYS A 163 -11.91 -5.58 -4.59
CA LYS A 163 -11.51 -5.59 -6.01
C LYS A 163 -11.73 -6.92 -6.78
N GLY A 164 -12.42 -7.88 -6.19
CA GLY A 164 -12.76 -9.18 -6.79
C GLY A 164 -11.69 -10.26 -6.59
N LEU A 165 -11.59 -11.17 -7.56
CA LEU A 165 -10.81 -12.42 -7.47
C LEU A 165 -9.35 -12.23 -7.05
N ILE A 166 -8.76 -11.09 -7.42
CA ILE A 166 -7.38 -10.78 -7.09
C ILE A 166 -7.10 -10.76 -5.58
N GLY A 167 -8.12 -10.43 -4.77
CA GLY A 167 -8.03 -10.46 -3.30
C GLY A 167 -7.82 -11.86 -2.71
N VAL A 168 -8.16 -12.91 -3.47
CA VAL A 168 -7.98 -14.31 -3.07
C VAL A 168 -6.81 -14.94 -3.82
N LEU A 169 -6.68 -14.64 -5.12
CA LEU A 169 -5.63 -15.16 -5.98
C LEU A 169 -4.24 -14.79 -5.45
N ILE A 170 -4.02 -13.53 -5.08
CA ILE A 170 -2.69 -13.06 -4.65
C ILE A 170 -2.23 -13.76 -3.36
N PRO A 171 -3.01 -13.83 -2.27
CA PRO A 171 -2.64 -14.63 -1.10
C PRO A 171 -2.29 -16.09 -1.46
N GLY A 172 -3.08 -16.74 -2.32
CA GLY A 172 -2.80 -18.09 -2.80
C GLY A 172 -1.47 -18.19 -3.54
N MET A 173 -1.20 -17.26 -4.48
CA MET A 173 0.06 -17.18 -5.23
C MET A 173 1.28 -16.87 -4.35
N ILE A 174 1.08 -16.30 -3.16
CA ILE A 174 2.17 -16.07 -2.19
C ILE A 174 2.41 -17.32 -1.36
N LEU A 175 1.35 -17.89 -0.79
CA LEU A 175 1.43 -18.99 0.18
C LEU A 175 1.83 -20.32 -0.45
N LEU A 176 1.27 -20.66 -1.62
CA LEU A 176 1.51 -21.95 -2.27
C LEU A 176 2.99 -22.17 -2.64
N PRO A 177 3.66 -21.30 -3.42
CA PRO A 177 5.06 -21.52 -3.76
C PRO A 177 5.96 -21.45 -2.53
N TRP A 178 5.62 -20.63 -1.52
CA TRP A 178 6.34 -20.60 -0.25
C TRP A 178 6.26 -21.94 0.51
N LEU A 179 5.05 -22.52 0.66
CA LEU A 179 4.85 -23.80 1.35
C LEU A 179 5.50 -24.97 0.60
N ILE A 180 5.47 -24.93 -0.74
CA ILE A 180 6.15 -25.93 -1.58
C ILE A 180 7.66 -25.81 -1.40
N TYR A 181 8.23 -24.60 -1.53
CA TYR A 181 9.66 -24.35 -1.39
C TYR A 181 10.20 -24.73 -0.01
N THR A 182 9.45 -24.42 1.05
CA THR A 182 9.81 -24.77 2.44
C THR A 182 9.49 -26.23 2.80
N LYS A 183 9.00 -27.04 1.85
CA LYS A 183 8.59 -28.45 2.03
C LYS A 183 7.49 -28.64 3.09
N GLN A 184 6.68 -27.61 3.33
CA GLN A 184 5.56 -27.61 4.27
C GLN A 184 4.20 -27.82 3.60
N TRP A 185 4.18 -28.38 2.38
CA TRP A 185 2.97 -28.64 1.59
C TRP A 185 1.90 -29.47 2.32
N LYS A 186 2.30 -30.31 3.28
CA LYS A 186 1.37 -31.05 4.16
C LYS A 186 0.47 -30.14 5.02
N LYS A 187 0.81 -28.86 5.18
CA LYS A 187 -0.02 -27.86 5.88
C LYS A 187 -1.12 -27.28 4.99
N ILE A 188 -1.06 -27.44 3.66
CA ILE A 188 -2.06 -26.88 2.74
C ILE A 188 -3.49 -27.32 3.08
N PRO A 189 -3.78 -28.62 3.36
CA PRO A 189 -5.14 -29.03 3.73
C PRO A 189 -5.66 -28.33 5.00
N SER A 190 -4.78 -28.01 5.95
CA SER A 190 -5.18 -27.31 7.19
C SER A 190 -5.61 -25.86 6.94
N LEU A 191 -5.11 -25.24 5.87
CA LEU A 191 -5.56 -23.92 5.43
C LEU A 191 -6.95 -23.98 4.82
N LEU A 192 -7.32 -25.09 4.17
CA LEU A 192 -8.61 -25.32 3.51
C LEU A 192 -9.69 -25.80 4.49
N ASN A 193 -9.82 -25.15 5.64
CA ASN A 193 -10.82 -25.52 6.62
C ASN A 193 -12.25 -25.23 6.09
N PRO A 194 -13.17 -26.21 6.05
CA PRO A 194 -14.50 -26.02 5.48
C PRO A 194 -15.33 -24.92 6.16
N LEU A 195 -15.22 -24.77 7.48
CA LEU A 195 -15.95 -23.73 8.21
C LEU A 195 -15.41 -22.33 7.92
N ALA A 196 -14.10 -22.20 7.74
CA ALA A 196 -13.49 -20.92 7.39
C ALA A 196 -13.80 -20.53 5.93
N ILE A 197 -13.85 -21.51 5.02
CA ILE A 197 -14.35 -21.32 3.65
C ILE A 197 -15.83 -20.91 3.66
N LEU A 198 -16.66 -21.59 4.46
CA LEU A 198 -18.06 -21.24 4.61
C LEU A 198 -18.22 -19.80 5.12
N LEU A 199 -17.43 -19.38 6.11
CA LEU A 199 -17.44 -17.99 6.60
C LEU A 199 -17.10 -16.99 5.48
N PHE A 200 -16.08 -17.26 4.67
CA PHE A 200 -15.75 -16.42 3.52
C PHE A 200 -16.93 -16.34 2.53
N LEU A 201 -17.55 -17.47 2.23
CA LEU A 201 -18.71 -17.51 1.33
C LEU A 201 -19.87 -16.71 1.90
N LEU A 202 -20.18 -16.85 3.19
CA LEU A 202 -21.24 -16.10 3.87
C LEU A 202 -21.03 -14.58 3.85
N ILE A 203 -19.78 -14.12 3.81
CA ILE A 203 -19.47 -12.69 3.71
C ILE A 203 -19.58 -12.19 2.26
N VAL A 204 -19.13 -12.99 1.28
CA VAL A 204 -18.99 -12.57 -0.12
C VAL A 204 -20.25 -12.82 -0.95
N SER A 205 -20.86 -14.00 -0.81
CA SER A 205 -21.94 -14.46 -1.69
C SER A 205 -23.23 -13.65 -1.59
N PRO A 206 -23.64 -13.06 -0.44
CA PRO A 206 -24.89 -12.30 -0.39
C PRO A 206 -24.91 -11.15 -1.39
N TRP A 207 -23.84 -10.36 -1.46
CA TRP A 207 -23.76 -9.26 -2.43
C TRP A 207 -23.78 -9.77 -3.87
N LEU A 208 -22.98 -10.79 -4.19
CA LEU A 208 -22.95 -11.37 -5.54
C LEU A 208 -24.33 -11.88 -5.96
N TYR A 209 -25.03 -12.58 -5.07
CA TYR A 209 -26.34 -13.14 -5.32
C TYR A 209 -27.41 -12.05 -5.51
N LEU A 210 -27.44 -11.05 -4.63
CA LEU A 210 -28.43 -9.97 -4.71
C LEU A 210 -28.23 -9.10 -5.96
N VAL A 211 -26.98 -8.78 -6.31
CA VAL A 211 -26.69 -8.02 -7.53
C VAL A 211 -27.07 -8.83 -8.76
N GLN A 212 -26.70 -10.11 -8.83
CA GLN A 212 -27.08 -10.99 -9.95
C GLN A 212 -28.60 -11.11 -10.10
N SER A 213 -29.32 -11.17 -8.98
CA SER A 213 -30.79 -11.26 -8.99
C SER A 213 -31.43 -9.97 -9.52
N LYS A 214 -30.84 -8.81 -9.22
CA LYS A 214 -31.31 -7.49 -9.69
C LYS A 214 -30.87 -7.18 -11.12
N TYR A 215 -29.68 -7.63 -11.53
CA TYR A 215 -29.09 -7.39 -12.85
C TYR A 215 -28.70 -8.72 -13.50
N PRO A 216 -29.58 -9.27 -14.36
CA PRO A 216 -29.23 -10.42 -15.18
C PRO A 216 -27.93 -10.15 -15.95
N GLN A 217 -27.05 -11.14 -16.04
CA GLN A 217 -25.68 -11.06 -16.61
C GLN A 217 -24.59 -10.43 -15.73
N PHE A 218 -24.88 -9.95 -14.52
CA PHE A 218 -23.86 -9.35 -13.66
C PHE A 218 -22.65 -10.27 -13.40
N LEU A 219 -22.85 -11.56 -13.10
CA LEU A 219 -21.73 -12.47 -12.81
C LEU A 219 -20.84 -12.71 -14.03
N HIS A 220 -21.43 -12.83 -15.23
CA HIS A 220 -20.65 -12.92 -16.47
C HIS A 220 -19.82 -11.64 -16.65
N TYR A 221 -20.47 -10.49 -16.55
CA TYR A 221 -19.80 -9.20 -16.66
C TYR A 221 -18.68 -9.01 -15.62
N PHE A 222 -18.94 -9.35 -14.37
CA PHE A 222 -18.02 -9.15 -13.26
C PHE A 222 -16.82 -10.09 -13.33
N PHE A 223 -17.05 -11.38 -13.57
CA PHE A 223 -15.95 -12.35 -13.62
C PHE A 223 -15.28 -12.40 -14.99
N ILE A 224 -16.04 -12.54 -16.07
CA ILE A 224 -15.48 -12.72 -17.41
C ILE A 224 -14.95 -11.39 -17.94
N ASP A 225 -15.79 -10.35 -18.03
CA ASP A 225 -15.38 -9.12 -18.71
C ASP A 225 -14.37 -8.32 -17.87
N GLN A 226 -14.65 -8.13 -16.58
CA GLN A 226 -13.83 -7.26 -15.74
C GLN A 226 -12.58 -7.92 -15.15
N GLN A 227 -12.53 -9.25 -15.00
CA GLN A 227 -11.37 -9.94 -14.44
C GLN A 227 -10.57 -10.68 -15.52
N PHE A 228 -11.18 -11.56 -16.31
CA PHE A 228 -10.45 -12.38 -17.30
C PHE A 228 -10.16 -11.63 -18.60
N ASN A 229 -11.18 -11.09 -19.28
CA ASN A 229 -11.01 -10.38 -20.55
C ASN A 229 -10.14 -9.14 -20.36
N ARG A 230 -10.34 -8.41 -19.26
CA ARG A 230 -9.49 -7.25 -18.91
C ARG A 230 -8.03 -7.60 -18.61
N PHE A 231 -7.75 -8.80 -18.11
CA PHE A 231 -6.36 -9.24 -17.89
C PHE A 231 -5.68 -9.64 -19.21
N SER A 232 -6.44 -10.27 -20.11
CA SER A 232 -5.95 -10.85 -21.37
C SER A 232 -6.06 -9.94 -22.60
N SER A 233 -6.80 -8.83 -22.52
CA SER A 233 -7.04 -7.93 -23.65
C SER A 233 -5.74 -7.28 -24.14
N LYS A 234 -5.69 -6.83 -25.40
CA LYS A 234 -4.55 -6.08 -25.97
C LYS A 234 -4.82 -4.58 -26.12
N GLU A 235 -6.07 -4.17 -25.96
CA GLU A 235 -6.51 -2.78 -26.02
C GLU A 235 -6.55 -2.18 -24.62
N PHE A 236 -5.70 -1.17 -24.39
CA PHE A 236 -5.59 -0.54 -23.09
C PHE A 236 -5.16 0.91 -23.21
N ASN A 237 -5.77 1.76 -22.39
CA ASN A 237 -5.45 3.18 -22.31
C ASN A 237 -4.14 3.45 -21.55
N ASN A 238 -3.65 2.49 -20.75
CA ASN A 238 -2.48 2.65 -19.86
C ASN A 238 -1.39 1.61 -20.15
N LYS A 239 -0.99 1.46 -21.42
CA LYS A 239 0.10 0.55 -21.79
C LYS A 239 1.42 1.03 -21.19
N GLN A 240 2.11 0.13 -20.49
CA GLN A 240 3.37 0.43 -19.81
C GLN A 240 4.37 -0.71 -20.02
N PRO A 241 5.69 -0.41 -20.02
CA PRO A 241 6.72 -1.41 -20.24
C PRO A 241 6.73 -2.50 -19.17
N TRP A 242 7.37 -3.64 -19.45
CA TRP A 242 7.45 -4.78 -18.52
C TRP A 242 8.15 -4.41 -17.19
N CYS A 243 9.13 -3.51 -17.24
CA CYS A 243 9.89 -3.04 -16.08
C CYS A 243 9.19 -1.96 -15.25
N PHE A 244 7.97 -1.53 -15.63
CA PHE A 244 7.24 -0.44 -14.99
C PHE A 244 7.15 -0.57 -13.47
N TYR A 245 6.77 -1.75 -12.96
CA TYR A 245 6.64 -1.96 -11.52
C TYR A 245 7.98 -2.01 -10.79
N LEU A 246 9.03 -2.54 -11.43
CA LEU A 246 10.37 -2.50 -10.86
C LEU A 246 10.85 -1.06 -10.72
N MET A 247 10.56 -0.19 -11.69
CA MET A 247 10.87 1.24 -11.62
C MET A 247 10.08 1.94 -10.51
N ILE A 248 8.77 1.69 -10.41
CA ILE A 248 7.94 2.26 -9.34
C ILE A 248 8.44 1.85 -7.96
N LEU A 249 8.70 0.56 -7.77
CA LEU A 249 9.20 0.03 -6.50
C LEU A 249 10.57 0.63 -6.18
N PHE A 250 11.48 0.68 -7.16
CA PHE A 250 12.80 1.29 -7.00
C PHE A 250 12.71 2.76 -6.57
N VAL A 251 11.91 3.57 -7.26
CA VAL A 251 11.71 4.99 -6.91
C VAL A 251 11.06 5.13 -5.52
N SER A 252 10.05 4.31 -5.22
CA SER A 252 9.34 4.39 -3.93
C SER A 252 10.23 4.07 -2.72
N PHE A 253 11.21 3.19 -2.91
CA PHE A 253 12.19 2.79 -1.89
C PHE A 253 13.53 3.52 -2.02
N LEU A 254 13.68 4.45 -2.98
CA LEU A 254 14.95 5.14 -3.25
C LEU A 254 15.54 5.83 -2.01
N PRO A 255 14.75 6.53 -1.16
CA PRO A 255 15.29 7.13 0.05
C PRO A 255 15.85 6.07 1.03
N TRP A 256 15.18 4.93 1.14
CA TRP A 256 15.62 3.80 1.98
C TRP A 256 16.80 3.05 1.38
N LEU A 257 16.92 3.00 0.05
CA LEU A 257 18.11 2.49 -0.63
C LEU A 257 19.35 3.30 -0.25
N PHE A 258 19.25 4.64 -0.20
CA PHE A 258 20.35 5.49 0.25
C PHE A 258 20.73 5.26 1.71
N ALA A 259 19.74 5.07 2.59
CA ALA A 259 19.98 4.78 4.01
C ALA A 259 20.56 3.38 4.25
N SER A 260 20.28 2.44 3.35
CA SER A 260 20.68 1.03 3.45
C SER A 260 22.15 0.78 3.09
N ARG A 261 22.61 -0.47 3.24
CA ARG A 261 23.97 -0.91 2.87
C ARG A 261 23.89 -2.21 2.08
N PHE A 262 24.25 -2.16 0.79
CA PHE A 262 24.17 -3.34 -0.10
C PHE A 262 25.00 -4.54 0.40
N THR A 263 26.11 -4.33 1.09
CA THR A 263 26.91 -5.45 1.67
C THR A 263 26.17 -6.19 2.78
N SER A 264 25.23 -5.53 3.47
CA SER A 264 24.38 -6.17 4.48
C SER A 264 23.39 -7.16 3.85
N ILE A 265 23.00 -7.00 2.59
CA ILE A 265 22.07 -7.90 1.88
C ILE A 265 22.61 -9.33 1.86
N LYS A 266 23.87 -9.53 1.45
CA LYS A 266 24.51 -10.86 1.44
C LYS A 266 24.51 -11.48 2.83
N THR A 267 24.75 -10.65 3.85
CA THR A 267 24.75 -11.09 5.24
C THR A 267 23.33 -11.46 5.71
N ILE A 268 22.29 -10.74 5.30
CA ILE A 268 20.89 -11.12 5.60
C ILE A 268 20.55 -12.47 4.97
N PHE A 269 20.85 -12.67 3.68
CA PHE A 269 20.61 -13.96 3.03
C PHE A 269 21.43 -15.10 3.66
N LYS A 270 22.62 -14.81 4.18
CA LYS A 270 23.43 -15.80 4.92
C LYS A 270 22.82 -16.12 6.28
N ASP A 271 22.51 -15.12 7.10
CA ASP A 271 22.05 -15.30 8.48
C ASP A 271 20.64 -15.89 8.54
N TYR A 272 19.80 -15.57 7.56
CA TYR A 272 18.42 -16.04 7.47
C TYR A 272 18.22 -17.11 6.37
N LYS A 273 19.30 -17.75 5.90
CA LYS A 273 19.24 -18.75 4.81
C LYS A 273 18.24 -19.89 5.09
N SER A 274 18.20 -20.34 6.34
CA SER A 274 17.31 -21.41 6.81
C SER A 274 15.97 -20.89 7.35
N CYS A 275 15.74 -19.57 7.33
CA CYS A 275 14.53 -18.95 7.85
C CYS A 275 13.41 -19.05 6.82
N SER A 276 12.36 -19.80 7.15
CA SER A 276 11.16 -19.94 6.31
C SER A 276 10.50 -18.59 5.98
N LEU A 277 10.59 -17.59 6.87
CA LEU A 277 10.01 -16.27 6.67
C LEU A 277 10.77 -15.43 5.63
N LEU A 278 12.08 -15.58 5.50
CA LEU A 278 12.81 -14.88 4.43
C LEU A 278 12.35 -15.41 3.06
N ALA A 279 12.17 -16.74 2.93
CA ALA A 279 11.61 -17.32 1.72
C ALA A 279 10.19 -16.83 1.43
N LEU A 280 9.36 -16.64 2.47
CA LEU A 280 8.04 -16.04 2.33
C LEU A 280 8.13 -14.63 1.73
N PHE A 281 9.01 -13.76 2.25
CA PHE A 281 9.12 -12.39 1.75
C PHE A 281 9.58 -12.33 0.30
N VAL A 282 10.49 -13.22 -0.10
CA VAL A 282 10.93 -13.37 -1.49
C VAL A 282 9.78 -13.83 -2.37
N TRP A 283 9.09 -14.92 -2.01
CA TRP A 283 7.96 -15.42 -2.79
C TRP A 283 6.80 -14.44 -2.83
N TRP A 284 6.56 -13.71 -1.75
CA TRP A 284 5.57 -12.63 -1.72
C TRP A 284 5.92 -11.56 -2.75
N PHE A 285 7.12 -11.01 -2.67
CA PHE A 285 7.59 -9.99 -3.59
C PHE A 285 7.54 -10.44 -5.06
N VAL A 286 8.05 -11.65 -5.34
CA VAL A 286 8.10 -12.23 -6.69
C VAL A 286 6.70 -12.49 -7.23
N SER A 287 5.83 -13.17 -6.47
CA SER A 287 4.48 -13.53 -6.93
C SER A 287 3.66 -12.29 -7.30
N VAL A 288 3.68 -11.25 -6.46
CA VAL A 288 2.95 -10.01 -6.75
C VAL A 288 3.55 -9.28 -7.95
N THR A 289 4.86 -9.08 -7.96
CA THR A 289 5.52 -8.29 -9.01
C THR A 289 5.40 -8.97 -10.37
N VAL A 290 5.65 -10.28 -10.46
CA VAL A 290 5.51 -11.03 -11.71
C VAL A 290 4.06 -11.02 -12.19
N PHE A 291 3.09 -11.33 -11.31
CA PHE A 291 1.67 -11.38 -11.70
C PHE A 291 1.20 -10.07 -12.32
N PHE A 292 1.45 -8.93 -11.66
CA PHE A 292 1.02 -7.64 -12.18
C PHE A 292 1.82 -7.19 -13.40
N SER A 293 3.05 -7.69 -13.59
CA SER A 293 3.88 -7.32 -14.75
C SER A 293 3.43 -7.99 -16.05
N ILE A 294 2.63 -9.07 -15.98
CA ILE A 294 2.12 -9.81 -17.15
C ILE A 294 1.18 -8.93 -18.01
N PRO A 295 0.11 -8.29 -17.48
CA PRO A 295 -0.77 -7.47 -18.30
C PRO A 295 -0.09 -6.23 -18.89
N PRO A 296 -0.41 -5.85 -20.15
CA PRO A 296 0.06 -4.61 -20.74
C PRO A 296 -0.42 -3.35 -20.01
N SER A 297 -1.67 -3.33 -19.53
CA SER A 297 -2.21 -2.21 -18.76
C SER A 297 -1.72 -2.23 -17.32
N LYS A 298 -1.02 -1.17 -16.92
CA LYS A 298 -0.47 -1.05 -15.58
C LYS A 298 -0.86 0.28 -14.94
N LEU A 299 -1.26 0.22 -13.67
CA LEU A 299 -1.53 1.38 -12.82
C LEU A 299 -0.63 1.29 -11.60
N ALA A 300 -0.13 2.43 -11.13
CA ALA A 300 0.89 2.44 -10.08
C ALA A 300 0.44 1.74 -8.78
N GLY A 301 -0.83 1.92 -8.38
CA GLY A 301 -1.35 1.31 -7.14
C GLY A 301 -1.43 -0.22 -7.17
N TYR A 302 -1.39 -0.87 -8.34
CA TYR A 302 -1.52 -2.33 -8.44
C TYR A 302 -0.38 -3.06 -7.73
N ILE A 303 0.81 -2.46 -7.63
CA ILE A 303 1.99 -3.07 -7.01
C ILE A 303 2.05 -2.90 -5.49
N LEU A 304 1.11 -2.15 -4.88
CA LEU A 304 1.08 -1.94 -3.43
C LEU A 304 1.19 -3.24 -2.60
N PRO A 305 0.59 -4.38 -2.99
CA PRO A 305 0.77 -5.62 -2.23
C PRO A 305 2.20 -6.16 -2.19
N ALA A 306 3.14 -5.64 -3.01
CA ALA A 306 4.56 -6.01 -2.99
C ALA A 306 5.40 -5.12 -2.05
N VAL A 307 4.85 -4.01 -1.57
CA VAL A 307 5.55 -3.07 -0.66
C VAL A 307 5.78 -3.66 0.73
N PRO A 308 4.84 -4.38 1.38
CA PRO A 308 5.03 -4.98 2.70
C PRO A 308 6.28 -5.88 2.84
N PRO A 309 6.50 -6.91 1.99
CA PRO A 309 7.67 -7.77 2.16
C PRO A 309 8.99 -7.01 1.92
N LEU A 310 8.99 -6.01 1.02
CA LEU A 310 10.15 -5.14 0.83
C LEU A 310 10.41 -4.27 2.06
N ALA A 311 9.38 -3.69 2.67
CA ALA A 311 9.54 -2.89 3.88
C ALA A 311 10.18 -3.69 5.02
N ILE A 312 9.75 -4.95 5.21
CA ILE A 312 10.37 -5.87 6.19
C ILE A 312 11.83 -6.16 5.81
N PHE A 313 12.10 -6.42 4.53
CA PHE A 313 13.46 -6.69 4.06
C PHE A 313 14.41 -5.49 4.29
N PHE A 314 13.95 -4.28 3.97
CA PHE A 314 14.70 -3.06 4.27
C PHE A 314 14.86 -2.84 5.77
N ALA A 315 13.87 -3.20 6.60
CA ALA A 315 13.98 -3.12 8.05
C ALA A 315 15.08 -4.04 8.60
N LEU A 316 15.18 -5.27 8.10
CA LEU A 316 16.27 -6.20 8.45
C LEU A 316 17.65 -5.62 8.09
N VAL A 317 17.78 -5.03 6.90
CA VAL A 317 19.03 -4.37 6.47
C VAL A 317 19.34 -3.16 7.35
N MET A 318 18.34 -2.32 7.61
CA MET A 318 18.48 -1.11 8.41
C MET A 318 18.86 -1.44 9.86
N ASN A 319 18.34 -2.51 10.45
CA ASN A 319 18.71 -2.94 11.80
C ASN A 319 20.23 -3.15 11.92
N LYS A 320 20.84 -3.84 10.94
CA LYS A 320 22.31 -4.01 10.88
C LYS A 320 23.06 -2.72 10.60
N VAL A 321 22.49 -1.83 9.77
CA VAL A 321 23.09 -0.53 9.53
C VAL A 321 23.15 0.26 10.83
N LEU A 322 22.10 0.24 11.65
CA LEU A 322 22.05 0.94 12.94
C LEU A 322 23.11 0.44 13.92
N GLU A 323 23.37 -0.87 13.97
CA GLU A 323 24.42 -1.49 14.80
C GLU A 323 25.84 -1.06 14.39
N SER A 324 26.08 -0.71 13.13
CA SER A 324 27.41 -0.30 12.66
C SER A 324 27.78 1.13 13.08
N SER A 325 28.99 1.35 13.59
CA SER A 325 29.46 2.68 14.03
C SER A 325 29.66 3.67 12.87
N ASN A 326 30.21 3.20 11.74
CA ASN A 326 30.54 4.06 10.61
C ASN A 326 29.44 4.04 9.55
N LYS A 327 28.92 5.22 9.19
CA LYS A 327 28.00 5.40 8.05
C LYS A 327 28.77 5.89 6.82
N THR A 328 28.39 5.43 5.63
CA THR A 328 29.01 5.88 4.39
C THR A 328 28.56 7.30 4.02
N ARG A 329 29.25 7.93 3.05
CA ARG A 329 28.82 9.23 2.51
C ARG A 329 27.42 9.15 1.89
N LEU A 330 27.12 8.06 1.16
CA LEU A 330 25.79 7.85 0.57
C LEU A 330 24.70 7.74 1.64
N GLN A 331 24.96 7.03 2.74
CA GLN A 331 24.05 6.91 3.87
C GLN A 331 23.81 8.25 4.57
N THR A 332 24.85 9.08 4.66
CA THR A 332 24.76 10.38 5.32
C THR A 332 24.11 11.43 4.44
N TRP A 333 24.40 11.46 3.15
CA TRP A 333 24.02 12.57 2.25
C TRP A 333 22.97 12.21 1.20
N GLY A 334 22.70 10.93 0.94
CA GLY A 334 21.84 10.51 -0.17
C GLY A 334 20.40 11.01 -0.05
N ILE A 335 19.77 10.85 1.12
CA ILE A 335 18.42 11.38 1.37
C ILE A 335 18.36 12.92 1.26
N PRO A 336 19.26 13.69 1.90
CA PRO A 336 19.29 15.14 1.75
C PRO A 336 19.44 15.59 0.32
N VAL A 337 20.39 15.03 -0.42
CA VAL A 337 20.61 15.37 -1.83
C VAL A 337 19.36 15.06 -2.65
N PHE A 338 18.76 13.89 -2.45
CA PHE A 338 17.51 13.53 -3.12
C PHE A 338 16.38 14.51 -2.78
N THR A 339 16.22 14.86 -1.50
CA THR A 339 15.16 15.77 -1.03
C THR A 339 15.38 17.19 -1.57
N VAL A 340 16.62 17.67 -1.62
CA VAL A 340 17.00 18.94 -2.24
C VAL A 340 16.69 18.95 -3.73
N LEU A 341 16.99 17.86 -4.46
CA LEU A 341 16.65 17.75 -5.88
C LEU A 341 15.14 17.77 -6.12
N VAL A 342 14.36 17.10 -5.26
CA VAL A 342 12.90 17.19 -5.28
C VAL A 342 12.44 18.62 -5.00
N GLY A 343 13.01 19.29 -3.98
CA GLY A 343 12.70 20.69 -3.65
C GLY A 343 13.01 21.67 -4.78
N ILE A 344 14.14 21.50 -5.48
CA ILE A 344 14.48 22.27 -6.68
C ILE A 344 13.43 22.02 -7.77
N GLY A 345 13.05 20.75 -8.00
CA GLY A 345 12.00 20.39 -8.95
C GLY A 345 10.66 21.06 -8.63
N VAL A 346 10.23 21.02 -7.37
CA VAL A 346 9.01 21.67 -6.88
C VAL A 346 9.07 23.18 -7.10
N SER A 347 10.14 23.85 -6.68
CA SER A 347 10.36 25.29 -6.89
C SER A 347 10.38 25.68 -8.37
N ALA A 348 10.82 24.77 -9.24
CA ALA A 348 10.87 25.03 -10.67
C ALA A 348 9.48 24.88 -11.35
N THR A 349 8.51 24.21 -10.71
CA THR A 349 7.20 23.94 -11.33
C THR A 349 6.44 25.18 -11.82
N PRO A 350 6.38 26.33 -11.10
CA PRO A 350 5.63 27.49 -11.59
C PRO A 350 6.23 28.10 -12.86
N TYR A 351 7.53 27.89 -13.09
CA TYR A 351 8.24 28.37 -14.28
C TYR A 351 8.02 27.44 -15.49
N PHE A 352 8.05 26.12 -15.29
CA PHE A 352 8.00 25.15 -16.39
C PHE A 352 6.58 24.68 -16.76
N ILE A 353 5.62 24.62 -15.82
CA ILE A 353 4.28 24.04 -16.05
C ILE A 353 3.31 25.02 -16.76
N ARG A 354 3.84 26.10 -17.33
CA ARG A 354 3.14 27.15 -18.10
C ARG A 354 2.29 28.11 -17.26
N VAL A 355 2.62 29.37 -17.51
CA VAL A 355 1.99 30.67 -17.22
C VAL A 355 0.46 30.76 -17.47
N HIS A 356 -0.24 29.69 -17.88
CA HIS A 356 -1.64 29.75 -18.36
C HIS A 356 -2.65 28.94 -17.53
N GLN A 357 -2.23 28.31 -16.43
CA GLN A 357 -3.14 27.62 -15.50
C GLN A 357 -3.28 28.47 -14.22
N PRO A 358 -4.47 29.03 -13.93
CA PRO A 358 -4.69 29.92 -12.79
C PRO A 358 -4.27 29.32 -11.44
N PHE A 359 -4.36 27.99 -11.30
CA PHE A 359 -3.95 27.28 -10.11
C PHE A 359 -2.48 27.55 -9.72
N PHE A 360 -1.54 27.43 -10.66
CA PHE A 360 -0.11 27.56 -10.34
C PHE A 360 0.30 29.00 -10.05
N GLN A 361 -0.37 29.99 -10.65
CA GLN A 361 -0.17 31.40 -10.33
C GLN A 361 -0.67 31.71 -8.92
N ASN A 362 -1.89 31.27 -8.59
CA ASN A 362 -2.50 31.52 -7.29
C ASN A 362 -1.77 30.80 -6.15
N GLN A 363 -1.12 29.66 -6.43
CA GLN A 363 -0.39 28.86 -5.44
C GLN A 363 1.13 29.03 -5.49
N ALA A 364 1.67 29.94 -6.32
CA ALA A 364 3.11 30.05 -6.57
C ALA A 364 3.93 30.25 -5.29
N ILE A 365 3.49 31.18 -4.41
CA ILE A 365 4.16 31.45 -3.13
C ILE A 365 4.23 30.17 -2.28
N PHE A 366 3.12 29.43 -2.18
CA PHE A 366 3.06 28.19 -1.42
C PHE A 366 4.00 27.12 -1.99
N ILE A 367 4.04 26.97 -3.32
CA ILE A 367 4.95 26.06 -4.00
C ILE A 367 6.41 26.42 -3.73
N TYR A 368 6.78 27.71 -3.80
CA TYR A 368 8.14 28.16 -3.48
C TYR A 368 8.51 27.92 -2.02
N LEU A 369 7.58 28.13 -1.08
CA LEU A 369 7.80 27.85 0.34
C LEU A 369 8.04 26.36 0.60
N ILE A 370 7.25 25.49 -0.02
CA ILE A 370 7.45 24.02 0.03
C ILE A 370 8.83 23.65 -0.52
N GLY A 371 9.17 24.15 -1.72
CA GLY A 371 10.45 23.87 -2.34
C GLY A 371 11.63 24.38 -1.51
N ALA A 372 11.54 25.58 -0.93
CA ALA A 372 12.56 26.11 -0.02
C ALA A 372 12.71 25.26 1.25
N LEU A 373 11.60 24.79 1.83
CA LEU A 373 11.61 23.89 2.99
C LEU A 373 12.29 22.56 2.67
N LEU A 374 12.00 21.97 1.50
CA LEU A 374 12.65 20.75 1.00
C LEU A 374 14.15 20.93 0.72
N ILE A 375 14.62 22.15 0.46
CA ILE A 375 16.03 22.44 0.23
C ILE A 375 16.77 22.67 1.56
N VAL A 376 16.23 23.51 2.43
CA VAL A 376 16.93 23.98 3.64
C VAL A 376 16.92 22.92 4.75
N LEU A 377 15.76 22.32 5.02
CA LEU A 377 15.57 21.50 6.21
C LEU A 377 16.43 20.22 6.20
N PRO A 378 16.57 19.46 5.09
CA PRO A 378 17.46 18.30 5.05
C PRO A 378 18.93 18.66 5.30
N LEU A 379 19.39 19.83 4.86
CA LEU A 379 20.77 20.29 5.09
C LEU A 379 21.01 20.63 6.57
N VAL A 380 20.03 21.27 7.22
CA VAL A 380 20.05 21.52 8.67
C VAL A 380 20.10 20.22 9.45
N LEU A 381 19.28 19.24 9.07
CA LEU A 381 19.21 17.93 9.72
C LEU A 381 20.54 17.15 9.61
N VAL A 382 21.21 17.17 8.46
CA VAL A 382 22.56 16.60 8.32
C VAL A 382 23.55 17.32 9.22
N GLY A 383 23.48 18.65 9.30
CA GLY A 383 24.33 19.45 10.18
C GLY A 383 24.15 19.07 11.66
N LEU A 384 22.91 18.89 12.11
CA LEU A 384 22.59 18.45 13.47
C LEU A 384 23.07 17.03 13.74
N TYR A 385 22.90 16.11 12.79
CA TYR A 385 23.43 14.75 12.88
C TYR A 385 24.97 14.75 13.01
N LYS A 386 25.68 15.52 12.17
CA LYS A 386 27.15 15.62 12.24
C LYS A 386 27.65 16.25 13.54
N LYS A 387 26.88 17.17 14.13
CA LYS A 387 27.13 17.74 15.46
C LYS A 387 26.69 16.80 16.61
N GLN A 388 26.32 15.56 16.30
CA GLN A 388 25.86 14.53 17.26
C GLN A 388 24.64 14.94 18.09
N LYS A 389 23.85 15.92 17.62
CA LYS A 389 22.59 16.33 18.26
C LYS A 389 21.41 15.42 17.92
N LEU A 390 21.52 14.64 16.85
CA LEU A 390 20.54 13.65 16.43
C LEU A 390 21.23 12.31 16.22
N ASN A 391 20.58 11.21 16.60
CA ASN A 391 21.01 9.88 16.18
C ASN A 391 20.63 9.65 14.70
N TYR A 392 21.25 8.65 14.07
CA TYR A 392 21.06 8.38 12.64
C TYR A 392 19.61 8.04 12.27
N LEU A 393 18.91 7.26 13.10
CA LEU A 393 17.52 6.87 12.80
C LEU A 393 16.59 8.09 12.85
N THR A 394 16.70 8.91 13.90
CA THR A 394 15.92 10.14 14.05
C THR A 394 16.19 11.12 12.91
N TYR A 395 17.45 11.25 12.50
CA TYR A 395 17.85 12.07 11.35
C TYR A 395 17.17 11.61 10.05
N ILE A 396 17.24 10.31 9.73
CA ILE A 396 16.62 9.74 8.53
C ILE A 396 15.10 9.89 8.61
N PHE A 397 14.50 9.57 9.76
CA PHE A 397 13.07 9.64 9.96
C PHE A 397 12.52 11.05 9.73
N ILE A 398 13.09 12.07 10.38
CA ILE A 398 12.64 13.46 10.20
C ILE A 398 12.83 13.90 8.75
N SER A 399 13.93 13.53 8.09
CA SER A 399 14.17 13.87 6.68
C SER A 399 13.09 13.30 5.76
N LEU A 400 12.62 12.07 6.03
CA LEU A 400 11.57 11.43 5.24
C LEU A 400 10.17 11.95 5.55
N ILE A 401 9.90 12.31 6.81
CA ILE A 401 8.66 13.01 7.18
C ILE A 401 8.58 14.34 6.42
N VAL A 402 9.67 15.10 6.36
CA VAL A 402 9.75 16.35 5.59
C VAL A 402 9.49 16.09 4.11
N LEU A 403 10.15 15.09 3.51
CA LEU A 403 9.97 14.74 2.11
C LEU A 403 8.52 14.33 1.77
N CYS A 404 7.82 13.65 2.68
CA CYS A 404 6.44 13.22 2.43
C CYS A 404 5.40 14.31 2.77
N SER A 405 5.71 15.23 3.68
CA SER A 405 4.78 16.27 4.16
C SER A 405 4.78 17.53 3.30
N ALA A 406 5.79 17.68 2.45
CA ALA A 406 5.99 18.79 1.52
C ALA A 406 5.49 18.39 0.13
#